data_AF-A0A9X8DSL8-F1
#
_entry.id   AF-A0A9X8DSL8-F1
#
_cell.length_a   1.000
_cell.length_b   1.000
_cell.length_c   1.000
_cell.angle_alpha   90.00
_cell.angle_beta   90.00
_cell.angle_gamma   90.00
#
_symmetry.space_group_name_H-M   'P 1'
#
loop_
_entity.id
_entity.type
_entity.pdbx_description
1 polymer ?
#
loop_
_entity_poly.entity_id
_entity_poly.type
_entity_poly.pdbx_seq_one_letter_code
_entity_poly.pdbx_strand_id
1 'polypeptide(L)'
;MTDLRERDRQFTNYPYALYATDVKFQPYERPGGRFNEKTAWFSGKHKLYGLKLEASVSPQGYCVDVSESHPGAKSDLTIMRSRLDVHDRALTKSVNELSITDNGEQS
;
A
#
# COMPACT_ATOMS: atom_id res chain seq x y z
N MET A 1 18.40 -2.31 -7.05
CA MET A 1 17.26 -3.25 -6.99
C MET A 1 17.51 -4.58 -7.72
N THR A 2 18.71 -4.82 -8.27
CA THR A 2 19.10 -6.08 -8.94
C THR A 2 19.09 -7.31 -8.01
N ASP A 3 19.21 -7.08 -6.71
CA ASP A 3 19.52 -8.07 -5.66
C ASP A 3 18.34 -8.97 -5.23
N LEU A 4 17.08 -8.61 -5.52
CA LEU A 4 15.93 -9.46 -5.17
C LEU A 4 15.70 -10.59 -6.18
N ARG A 5 16.02 -10.36 -7.45
CA ARG A 5 15.83 -11.33 -8.54
C ARG A 5 16.95 -12.37 -8.58
N GLU A 6 18.18 -11.95 -8.30
CA GLU A 6 19.34 -12.84 -8.16
C GLU A 6 19.19 -13.85 -7.01
N ARG A 7 18.28 -13.59 -6.07
CA ARG A 7 18.01 -14.43 -4.91
C ARG A 7 16.70 -15.20 -4.98
N ASP A 8 16.11 -15.31 -6.17
CA ASP A 8 14.87 -16.05 -6.47
C ASP A 8 13.69 -15.69 -5.53
N ARG A 9 13.59 -14.39 -5.23
CA ARG A 9 12.79 -13.85 -4.14
C ARG A 9 11.65 -12.97 -4.69
N GLN A 10 10.86 -13.55 -5.60
CA GLN A 10 9.80 -12.87 -6.37
C GLN A 10 8.39 -13.38 -5.98
N PHE A 11 7.34 -12.63 -6.32
CA PHE A 11 5.98 -13.16 -6.23
C PHE A 11 5.73 -14.18 -7.34
N THR A 12 5.06 -15.29 -7.02
CA THR A 12 4.79 -16.39 -7.98
C THR A 12 4.04 -15.93 -9.24
N ASN A 13 3.03 -15.07 -9.06
CA ASN A 13 2.16 -14.65 -10.17
C ASN A 13 2.60 -13.33 -10.82
N TYR A 14 3.39 -12.54 -10.10
CA TYR A 14 3.82 -11.19 -10.49
C TYR A 14 5.34 -11.05 -10.27
N PRO A 15 6.16 -11.74 -11.09
CA PRO A 15 7.61 -11.83 -10.87
C PRO A 15 8.33 -10.48 -10.87
N TYR A 16 7.69 -9.44 -11.41
CA TYR A 16 8.19 -8.07 -11.47
C TYR A 16 7.67 -7.14 -10.38
N ALA A 17 6.63 -7.53 -9.65
CA ALA A 17 6.12 -6.70 -8.57
C ALA A 17 7.19 -6.60 -7.48
N LEU A 18 7.68 -5.37 -7.24
CA LEU A 18 8.69 -5.11 -6.21
C LEU A 18 8.15 -5.35 -4.81
N TYR A 19 6.86 -5.05 -4.61
CA TYR A 19 6.14 -5.19 -3.36
C TYR A 19 4.63 -5.23 -3.63
N ALA A 20 3.88 -5.72 -2.65
CA ALA A 20 2.44 -5.60 -2.59
C ALA A 20 2.06 -4.43 -1.67
N THR A 21 1.16 -3.57 -2.13
CA THR A 21 0.70 -2.39 -1.37
C THR A 21 -0.76 -2.56 -0.99
N ASP A 22 -1.09 -2.23 0.26
CA ASP A 22 -2.46 -2.21 0.75
C ASP A 22 -2.65 -1.13 1.83
N VAL A 23 -3.90 -0.68 2.03
CA VAL A 23 -4.26 0.22 3.12
C VAL A 23 -4.76 -0.59 4.30
N LYS A 24 -4.06 -0.48 5.44
CA LYS A 24 -4.42 -1.16 6.67
C LYS A 24 -5.15 -0.21 7.62
N PHE A 25 -6.23 -0.71 8.22
CA PHE A 25 -6.94 -0.03 9.30
C PHE A 25 -6.40 -0.51 10.65
N GLN A 26 -6.04 0.43 11.51
CA GLN A 26 -5.61 0.16 12.88
C GLN A 26 -6.61 0.80 13.84
N PRO A 27 -7.28 0.02 14.71
CA PRO A 27 -8.12 0.57 15.76
C PRO A 27 -7.33 1.49 16.68
N TYR A 28 -7.97 2.58 17.11
CA TYR A 28 -7.41 3.55 18.04
C TYR A 28 -8.48 3.96 19.04
N GLU A 29 -8.05 4.46 20.21
CA GLU A 29 -8.98 5.01 21.19
C GLU A 29 -9.79 6.16 20.59
N ARG A 30 -11.02 6.34 21.07
CA ARG A 30 -11.85 7.43 20.58
C ARG A 30 -11.18 8.76 20.92
N PRO A 31 -10.80 9.58 19.92
CA PRO A 31 -10.17 10.86 20.22
C PRO A 31 -11.13 11.76 21.00
N GLY A 32 -10.56 12.66 21.81
CA GLY A 32 -11.29 13.73 22.50
C GLY A 32 -11.93 14.73 21.53
N GLY A 33 -12.62 15.74 22.06
CA GLY A 33 -13.16 16.84 21.25
C GLY A 33 -14.66 16.74 20.92
N ARG A 34 -15.08 17.52 19.92
CA ARG A 34 -16.47 17.64 19.44
C ARG A 34 -16.87 16.46 18.55
N PHE A 35 -18.17 16.25 18.37
CA PHE A 35 -18.68 15.14 17.56
C PHE A 35 -18.11 15.15 16.12
N ASN A 36 -18.12 16.31 15.45
CA ASN A 36 -17.62 16.46 14.08
C ASN A 36 -16.11 16.21 13.93
N GLU A 37 -15.33 16.45 14.99
CA GLU A 37 -13.89 16.16 14.98
C GLU A 37 -13.64 14.65 15.06
N LYS A 38 -14.51 13.93 15.77
CA LYS A 38 -14.43 12.48 15.95
C LYS A 38 -14.87 11.71 14.72
N THR A 39 -15.82 12.23 13.94
CA THR A 39 -16.36 11.53 12.77
C THR A 39 -15.30 11.26 11.70
N ALA A 40 -14.27 12.10 11.58
CA ALA A 40 -13.16 11.88 10.66
C ALA A 40 -12.38 10.59 10.97
N TRP A 41 -12.34 10.18 12.23
CA TRP A 41 -11.61 9.00 12.69
C TRP A 41 -12.47 7.74 12.72
N PHE A 42 -13.80 7.87 12.56
CA PHE A 42 -14.71 6.74 12.60
C PHE A 42 -14.80 6.03 11.25
N SER A 43 -14.37 4.77 11.20
CA SER A 43 -14.54 3.94 10.00
C SER A 43 -15.94 3.36 9.93
N GLY A 44 -16.71 3.77 8.93
CA GLY A 44 -18.05 3.23 8.68
C GLY A 44 -18.09 1.73 8.39
N LYS A 45 -17.00 1.18 7.80
CA LYS A 45 -16.83 -0.24 7.47
C LYS A 45 -16.56 -1.07 8.73
N HIS A 46 -15.63 -0.62 9.58
CA HIS A 46 -15.21 -1.38 10.76
C HIS A 46 -16.02 -1.06 12.02
N LYS A 47 -16.85 -0.01 12.00
CA LYS A 47 -17.60 0.51 13.16
C LYS A 47 -16.69 0.86 14.35
N LEU A 48 -15.46 1.25 14.07
CA LEU A 48 -14.43 1.58 15.06
C LEU A 48 -13.76 2.91 14.71
N TYR A 49 -13.26 3.59 15.74
CA TYR A 49 -12.32 4.70 15.55
C TYR A 49 -10.94 4.12 15.23
N GLY A 50 -10.21 4.79 14.36
CA GLY A 50 -8.89 4.29 13.97
C GLY A 50 -8.17 5.15 12.97
N LEU A 51 -6.99 4.67 12.65
CA LEU A 51 -6.09 5.21 11.65
C LEU A 51 -6.06 4.29 10.44
N LYS A 52 -5.70 4.86 9.30
CA LYS A 52 -5.35 4.11 8.10
C LYS A 52 -3.96 4.48 7.64
N LEU A 53 -3.20 3.49 7.21
CA LEU A 53 -1.87 3.66 6.64
C LEU A 53 -1.74 2.76 5.42
N GLU A 54 -1.16 3.30 4.36
CA GLU A 54 -0.72 2.48 3.23
C GLU A 54 0.60 1.82 3.61
N ALA A 55 0.71 0.52 3.43
CA ALA A 55 1.94 -0.23 3.67
C ALA A 55 2.27 -1.08 2.45
N SER A 56 3.54 -1.06 2.08
CA SER A 56 4.13 -1.87 1.03
C SER A 56 5.00 -2.95 1.64
N VAL A 57 4.83 -4.18 1.17
CA VAL A 57 5.51 -5.38 1.70
C VAL A 57 6.21 -6.14 0.59
N SER A 58 7.47 -6.50 0.79
CA SER A 58 8.25 -7.29 -0.16
C SER A 58 7.71 -8.73 -0.27
N PRO A 59 8.10 -9.51 -1.31
CA PRO A 59 7.68 -10.90 -1.42
C PRO A 59 8.11 -11.79 -0.25
N GLN A 60 9.04 -11.33 0.59
CA GLN A 60 9.52 -12.03 1.79
C GLN A 60 8.72 -11.67 3.04
N GLY A 61 7.77 -10.75 2.95
CA GLY A 61 7.00 -10.27 4.10
C GLY A 61 7.64 -9.11 4.86
N TYR A 62 8.69 -8.47 4.33
CA TYR A 62 9.30 -7.30 4.97
C TYR A 62 8.59 -6.02 4.57
N CYS A 63 8.35 -5.14 5.54
CA CYS A 63 7.83 -3.81 5.25
C CYS A 63 8.91 -2.97 4.57
N VAL A 64 8.60 -2.41 3.40
CA VAL A 64 9.55 -1.63 2.58
C VAL A 64 9.19 -0.16 2.49
N ASP A 65 7.92 0.19 2.72
CA ASP A 65 7.44 1.57 2.71
C ASP A 65 6.11 1.66 3.47
N VAL A 66 5.88 2.79 4.15
CA VAL A 66 4.67 3.09 4.92
C VAL A 66 4.33 4.56 4.79
N SER A 67 3.06 4.88 4.54
CA SER A 67 2.58 6.27 4.51
C SER A 67 2.48 6.89 5.89
N GLU A 68 2.31 8.20 5.94
CA GLU A 68 1.78 8.85 7.14
C GLU A 68 0.38 8.30 7.49
N SER A 69 -0.01 8.47 8.75
CA SER A 69 -1.34 8.05 9.20
C SER A 69 -2.44 8.94 8.64
N HIS A 70 -3.56 8.33 8.29
CA HIS A 70 -4.76 9.00 7.82
C HIS A 70 -5.97 8.71 8.72
N PRO A 71 -6.99 9.59 8.73
CA PRO A 71 -8.20 9.34 9.49
C PRO A 71 -8.97 8.09 9.02
N GLY A 72 -9.53 7.34 9.96
CA GLY A 72 -10.23 6.07 9.72
C GLY A 72 -11.43 6.14 8.77
N ALA A 73 -12.04 7.33 8.59
CA ALA A 73 -13.11 7.56 7.63
C ALA A 73 -12.63 7.74 6.18
N LYS A 74 -11.33 8.03 5.97
CA LYS A 74 -10.77 8.26 4.63
C LYS A 74 -10.85 6.96 3.80
N SER A 75 -11.21 7.05 2.53
CA SER A 75 -11.28 5.86 1.67
C SER A 75 -9.89 5.37 1.26
N ASP A 76 -9.74 4.06 1.10
CA ASP A 76 -8.47 3.42 0.75
C ASP A 76 -7.97 3.93 -0.62
N LEU A 77 -8.89 4.07 -1.58
CA LEU A 77 -8.59 4.64 -2.90
C LEU A 77 -8.04 6.08 -2.82
N THR A 78 -8.58 6.92 -1.92
CA THR A 78 -8.08 8.29 -1.75
C THR A 78 -6.67 8.30 -1.19
N ILE A 79 -6.36 7.36 -0.29
CA ILE A 79 -5.01 7.21 0.28
C ILE A 79 -4.04 6.76 -0.82
N MET A 80 -4.37 5.71 -1.57
CA MET A 80 -3.53 5.23 -2.67
C MET A 80 -3.31 6.29 -3.75
N ARG A 81 -4.36 7.03 -4.12
CA ARG A 81 -4.25 8.13 -5.09
C ARG A 81 -3.35 9.27 -4.63
N SER A 82 -3.26 9.52 -3.32
CA SER A 82 -2.38 10.57 -2.80
C SER A 82 -0.89 10.24 -2.88
N ARG A 83 -0.53 9.00 -3.23
CA ARG A 83 0.86 8.52 -3.35
C ARG A 83 1.19 7.97 -4.75
N LEU A 84 0.44 8.37 -5.77
CA LEU A 84 0.67 7.90 -7.15
C LEU A 84 2.10 8.19 -7.63
N ASP A 85 2.68 9.33 -7.25
CA ASP A 85 4.06 9.68 -7.61
C ASP A 85 5.11 8.69 -7.04
N VAL A 86 4.82 8.08 -5.89
CA VAL A 86 5.67 7.05 -5.28
C VAL A 86 5.55 5.76 -6.08
N HIS A 87 4.31 5.38 -6.41
CA HIS A 87 4.01 4.16 -7.17
C HIS A 87 4.52 4.24 -8.61
N ASP A 88 4.37 5.38 -9.29
CA ASP A 88 4.85 5.58 -10.66
C ASP A 88 6.37 5.41 -10.78
N ARG A 89 7.13 5.87 -9.77
CA ARG A 89 8.59 5.66 -9.73
C ARG A 89 8.96 4.18 -9.60
N ALA A 90 8.11 3.38 -8.96
CA ALA A 90 8.32 1.95 -8.79
C ALA A 90 7.89 1.11 -10.00
N LEU A 91 7.17 1.70 -10.98
CA LEU A 91 6.72 1.00 -12.20
C LEU A 91 7.79 0.92 -13.31
N THR A 92 8.95 1.54 -13.13
CA THR A 92 9.97 1.60 -14.19
C THR A 92 10.65 0.24 -14.39
N LYS A 93 10.35 -0.43 -15.50
CA LYS A 93 11.02 -1.67 -15.94
C LYS A 93 12.34 -1.35 -16.63
N SER A 94 13.38 -2.14 -16.36
CA SER A 94 14.62 -2.15 -17.14
C SER A 94 14.44 -2.86 -18.50
N VAL A 95 15.37 -2.65 -19.44
CA VAL A 95 15.27 -3.25 -20.79
C VAL A 95 15.25 -4.78 -20.75
N ASN A 96 15.98 -5.39 -19.82
CA ASN A 96 15.99 -6.85 -19.61
C ASN A 96 14.68 -7.37 -18.97
N GLU A 97 13.84 -6.47 -18.45
CA GLU A 97 12.55 -6.76 -17.81
C GLU A 97 11.37 -6.60 -18.76
N LEU A 98 11.61 -6.28 -20.03
CA LEU A 98 10.57 -6.22 -21.05
C LEU A 98 10.34 -7.57 -21.73
N SER A 99 11.24 -8.55 -21.56
CA SER A 99 11.23 -9.82 -22.28
C SER A 99 10.62 -11.01 -21.51
N ILE A 100 10.34 -10.86 -20.21
CA ILE A 100 9.72 -11.94 -19.40
C ILE A 100 8.24 -11.64 -19.26
N THR A 101 7.41 -12.65 -19.43
CA THR A 101 5.96 -12.56 -19.30
C THR A 101 5.59 -12.14 -17.88
N ASP A 102 4.95 -10.97 -17.78
CA ASP A 102 4.36 -10.45 -16.55
C ASP A 102 2.83 -10.58 -16.66
N ASN A 103 2.19 -11.39 -15.81
CA ASN A 103 0.73 -11.56 -15.86
C ASN A 103 -0.04 -10.29 -15.44
N GLY A 104 0.66 -9.18 -15.17
CA GLY A 104 0.09 -7.86 -14.87
C GLY A 104 -0.15 -6.95 -16.07
N GLU A 105 0.31 -7.30 -17.28
CA GLU A 105 0.23 -6.40 -18.47
C GLU A 105 -1.15 -6.34 -19.14
N GLN A 106 -2.15 -7.08 -18.65
CA GLN A 106 -3.48 -7.19 -19.26
C GLN A 106 -4.60 -6.36 -18.57
N SER A 107 -4.27 -5.46 -17.63
CA SER A 107 -5.30 -4.68 -16.90
C SER A 107 -5.69 -3.36 -17.59
#